data_AF-A0A963J6A2-F1
#
_entry.id   AF-A0A963J6A2-F1
#
_cell.length_a   1.000
_cell.length_b   1.000
_cell.length_c   1.000
_cell.angle_alpha   90.00
_cell.angle_beta   90.00
_cell.angle_gamma   90.00
#
_symmetry.space_group_name_H-M   'P 1'
#
loop_
_entity.id
_entity.type
_entity.pdbx_description
1 polymer ?
#
loop_
_entity_poly.entity_id
_entity_poly.type
_entity_poly.pdbx_seq_one_letter_code
_entity_poly.pdbx_strand_id
1 'polypeptide(L)' 'DKRTIVADDKLRAVFGKDSAGMFELAGILGNHLG' A
#
# COMPACT_ATOMS: atom_id res chain seq x y z
N ASP A 1 -7.42 -2.53 14.09
CA ASP A 1 -8.25 -2.82 12.91
C ASP A 1 -7.47 -3.80 12.03
N LYS A 2 -8.10 -4.87 11.51
CA LYS A 2 -7.44 -5.88 10.66
C LYS A 2 -7.53 -5.54 9.16
N ARG A 3 -8.14 -4.42 8.80
CA ARG A 3 -8.30 -3.94 7.41
C ARG A 3 -7.20 -2.97 6.96
N THR A 4 -6.20 -2.77 7.81
CA THR A 4 -5.05 -1.90 7.55
C THR A 4 -3.80 -2.77 7.44
N ILE A 5 -3.06 -2.59 6.35
CA ILE A 5 -1.76 -3.23 6.16
C ILE A 5 -0.70 -2.26 6.66
N VAL A 6 0.15 -2.70 7.58
CA VAL A 6 1.32 -1.95 8.03
C VAL A 6 2.49 -2.29 7.12
N ALA A 7 3.15 -1.28 6.57
CA ALA A 7 4.18 -1.43 5.57
C ALA A 7 5.56 -1.68 6.20
N ASP A 8 6.17 -2.80 5.82
CA ASP A 8 7.59 -3.04 6.05
C ASP A 8 8.46 -2.22 5.08
N ASP A 9 9.78 -2.39 5.13
CA ASP A 9 10.71 -1.61 4.29
C ASP A 9 10.43 -1.76 2.79
N LYS A 10 10.02 -2.95 2.36
CA LYS A 10 9.72 -3.23 0.95
C LYS A 10 8.39 -2.60 0.55
N LEU A 11 7.38 -2.78 1.38
CA LEU A 11 6.07 -2.19 1.16
C LEU A 11 6.12 -0.67 1.24
N ARG A 12 6.99 -0.06 2.04
CA ARG A 12 7.18 1.40 2.04
C ARG A 12 7.70 1.91 0.71
N ALA A 13 8.58 1.17 0.04
CA ALA A 13 9.04 1.53 -1.30
C ALA A 13 7.93 1.46 -2.36
N VAL A 14 6.95 0.56 -2.19
CA VAL A 14 5.79 0.43 -3.10
C VAL A 14 4.67 1.40 -2.73
N PHE A 15 4.34 1.51 -1.44
CA PHE A 15 3.20 2.26 -0.94
C PHE A 15 3.50 3.75 -0.79
N GLY A 16 4.77 4.13 -0.57
CA GLY A 16 5.18 5.49 -0.24
C GLY A 16 4.73 5.96 1.15
N LYS A 17 4.30 5.05 2.02
CA LYS A 17 3.74 5.34 3.36
C LYS A 17 3.82 4.13 4.29
N ASP A 18 3.70 4.40 5.59
CA ASP A 18 3.82 3.39 6.66
C ASP A 18 2.62 2.43 6.77
N SER A 19 1.47 2.76 6.19
CA SER A 19 0.32 1.85 6.15
C SER A 19 -0.64 2.17 5.02
N ALA A 20 -1.44 1.20 4.61
CA ALA A 20 -2.48 1.37 3.59
C ALA A 20 -3.73 0.57 3.94
N GLY A 21 -4.90 1.17 3.69
CA GLY A 21 -6.18 0.47 3.70
C GLY A 21 -6.49 -0.19 2.34
N MET A 22 -7.55 -1.01 2.32
CA MET A 22 -7.97 -1.76 1.11
C MET A 22 -8.23 -0.86 -0.11
N PHE A 23 -8.86 0.31 0.07
CA PHE A 23 -9.16 1.24 -1.04
C PHE A 23 -7.92 1.95 -1.57
N GLU A 24 -6.99 2.32 -0.67
CA GLU A 24 -5.75 2.96 -1.07
C GLU A 24 -4.85 2.00 -1.84
N LEU A 25 -4.86 0.71 -1.45
CA LEU A 25 -4.08 -0.33 -2.11
C LEU A 25 -4.39 -0.44 -3.61
N ALA A 26 -5.67 -0.34 -3.99
CA ALA A 26 -6.08 -0.39 -5.40
C ALA A 26 -5.47 0.77 -6.21
N GLY A 27 -5.44 1.98 -5.64
CA GLY A 27 -4.83 3.15 -6.27
C GLY A 27 -3.30 3.03 -6.39
N ILE A 28 -2.64 2.54 -5.34
CA ILE A 28 -1.19 2.32 -5.33
C ILE A 28 -0.78 1.33 -6.42
N LEU A 29 -1.46 0.18 -6.49
CA LEU A 29 -1.15 -0.86 -7.47
C LEU A 29 -1.40 -0.41 -8.91
N GLY A 30 -2.39 0.47 -9.13
CA GLY A 30 -2.66 1.06 -10.45
C GLY A 30 -1.44 1.74 -11.08
N ASN A 31 -0.56 2.34 -10.28
CA ASN A 31 0.68 2.99 -10.76
C ASN A 31 1.75 2.00 -11.24
N HIS A 32 1.58 0.70 -10.98
CA HIS A 32 2.56 -0.34 -11.31
C HIS A 32 2.07 -1.31 -12.40
N LEU A 33 0.78 -1.24 -12.77
CA LEU A 33 0.12 -2.17 -13.70
C LEU A 33 0.04 -1.63 -15.15
N GLY A 34 0.98 -0.74 -15.53
CA GLY A 34 1.09 -0.17 -16.88
C GLY A 34 1.91 -1.01 -17.85
#